data_AF-A0A7J4R1R1-F1
#
_entry.id   AF-A0A7J4R1R1-F1
#
_cell.length_a   1.000
_cell.length_b   1.000
_cell.length_c   1.000
_cell.angle_alpha   90.00
_cell.angle_beta   90.00
_cell.angle_gamma   90.00
#
_symmetry.space_group_name_H-M   'P 1'
#
loop_
_entity.id
_entity.type
_entity.pdbx_description
1 polymer ?
#
loop_
_entity_poly.entity_id
_entity_poly.type
_entity_poly.pdbx_seq_one_letter_code
_entity_poly.pdbx_strand_id
1 'polypeptide(L)'
;MRMNLASIDLPESVISSIDGSRVIRALNDRLPDDLVAWAAKKVASTTPTRPVISRKYYYRCEVIKSWPENVDVDILTKACQIFVGTHDFTNLCRLEEGKNPTRTVISCDPWLDSDNRPIGICVVAKSFLWNQVRRMASAITGVVSGEYDLDFLAKSIENPNIPIDMGMGSSRGLILWEINHSALDGIGMGSIPDTRIFSKPPSSLRGHKNWMGLCNLEMSTLVNSEWIREIGLS
;
A
#
# COMPACT_ATOMS: atom_id res chain seq x y z
N MET A 1 0.77 -7.73 -3.77
CA MET A 1 0.36 -6.43 -4.35
C MET A 1 -0.93 -6.68 -5.12
N ARG A 2 -1.94 -5.78 -5.08
CA ARG A 2 -3.17 -5.96 -5.86
C ARG A 2 -2.99 -5.59 -7.33
N MET A 3 -2.33 -4.47 -7.61
CA MET A 3 -2.11 -4.02 -8.98
C MET A 3 -0.74 -3.38 -9.20
N ASN A 4 -0.20 -3.60 -10.39
CA ASN A 4 0.97 -2.91 -10.92
C ASN A 4 0.71 -2.48 -12.37
N LEU A 5 1.54 -1.58 -12.89
CA LEU A 5 1.49 -1.18 -14.29
C LEU A 5 2.73 -1.67 -15.03
N ALA A 6 2.50 -2.26 -16.20
CA ALA A 6 3.51 -2.57 -17.19
C ALA A 6 3.04 -2.09 -18.56
N SER A 7 4.00 -1.64 -19.38
CA SER A 7 3.79 -1.32 -20.79
C SER A 7 4.49 -2.36 -21.64
N ILE A 8 3.84 -2.81 -22.71
CA ILE A 8 4.40 -3.78 -23.65
C ILE A 8 4.20 -3.20 -25.05
N ASP A 9 5.30 -3.09 -25.80
CA ASP A 9 5.26 -2.72 -27.20
C ASP A 9 5.05 -3.97 -28.06
N LEU A 10 4.03 -3.92 -28.92
CA LEU A 10 3.68 -5.00 -29.83
C LEU A 10 3.74 -4.52 -31.28
N PRO A 11 4.10 -5.38 -32.25
CA PRO A 11 4.05 -5.02 -33.66
C PRO A 11 2.63 -4.60 -34.09
N GLU A 12 2.52 -3.67 -35.05
CA GLU A 12 1.22 -3.19 -35.55
C GLU A 12 0.33 -4.31 -36.10
N SER A 13 0.93 -5.32 -36.74
CA SER A 13 0.23 -6.51 -37.25
C SER A 13 -0.48 -7.30 -36.15
N VAL A 14 0.07 -7.29 -34.94
CA VAL A 14 -0.50 -7.93 -33.76
C VAL A 14 -1.55 -7.01 -33.14
N ILE A 15 -1.24 -5.73 -32.93
CA ILE A 15 -2.13 -4.73 -32.31
C ILE A 15 -3.43 -4.53 -33.10
N SER A 16 -3.37 -4.62 -34.43
CA SER A 16 -4.55 -4.47 -35.30
C SER A 16 -5.48 -5.69 -35.30
N SER A 17 -4.99 -6.84 -34.85
CA SER A 17 -5.70 -8.13 -34.93
C SER A 17 -6.13 -8.70 -33.57
N ILE A 18 -5.72 -8.08 -32.46
CA ILE A 18 -6.08 -8.52 -31.10
C ILE A 18 -6.68 -7.39 -30.26
N ASP A 19 -7.65 -7.74 -29.44
CA ASP A 19 -8.22 -6.89 -28.41
C ASP A 19 -7.52 -7.13 -27.05
N GLY A 20 -7.85 -6.30 -26.05
CA GLY A 20 -7.26 -6.41 -24.71
C GLY A 20 -7.51 -7.79 -24.06
N SER A 21 -8.65 -8.42 -24.33
CA SER A 21 -9.00 -9.72 -23.75
C SER A 21 -8.05 -10.84 -24.21
N ARG A 22 -7.69 -10.86 -25.50
CA ARG A 22 -6.72 -11.81 -26.06
C ARG A 22 -5.32 -11.60 -25.50
N VAL A 23 -4.90 -10.35 -25.31
CA VAL A 23 -3.60 -10.03 -24.68
C VAL A 23 -3.56 -10.57 -23.25
N ILE A 24 -4.60 -10.30 -22.45
CA ILE A 24 -4.72 -10.79 -21.08
C ILE A 24 -4.62 -12.31 -21.04
N ARG A 25 -5.38 -13.00 -21.89
CA ARG A 25 -5.37 -14.46 -21.98
C ARG A 25 -3.98 -14.99 -22.31
N ALA A 26 -3.35 -14.46 -23.36
CA ALA A 26 -2.02 -14.89 -23.80
C ALA A 26 -0.93 -14.67 -22.72
N LEU A 27 -1.04 -13.58 -21.95
CA LEU A 27 -0.16 -13.33 -20.82
C LEU A 27 -0.40 -14.35 -19.70
N ASN A 28 -1.65 -14.54 -19.28
CA ASN A 28 -1.98 -15.48 -18.20
C ASN A 28 -1.66 -16.94 -18.56
N ASP A 29 -1.67 -17.32 -19.85
CA ASP A 29 -1.24 -18.64 -20.31
C ASP A 29 0.27 -18.91 -20.09
N ARG A 30 1.07 -17.86 -19.80
CA ARG A 30 2.54 -17.93 -19.68
C ARG A 30 3.07 -17.37 -18.36
N LEU A 31 2.28 -16.58 -17.65
CA LEU A 31 2.65 -16.05 -16.33
C LEU A 31 2.68 -17.18 -15.30
N PRO A 32 3.55 -17.08 -14.27
CA PRO A 32 3.49 -17.96 -13.12
C PRO A 32 2.19 -17.76 -12.34
N ASP A 33 1.80 -18.77 -11.55
CA ASP A 33 0.54 -18.79 -10.79
C ASP A 33 0.40 -17.65 -9.76
N ASP A 34 1.48 -16.96 -9.42
CA ASP A 34 1.51 -15.82 -8.48
C ASP A 34 1.38 -14.45 -9.18
N LEU A 35 1.17 -14.43 -10.51
CA LEU A 35 0.96 -13.23 -11.30
C LEU A 35 -0.29 -13.36 -12.19
N VAL A 36 -1.14 -12.34 -12.14
CA VAL A 36 -2.34 -12.27 -12.96
C VAL A 36 -2.38 -10.95 -13.71
N ALA A 37 -2.46 -11.01 -15.03
CA ALA A 37 -2.94 -9.90 -15.84
C ALA A 37 -4.47 -9.90 -15.79
N TRP A 38 -5.08 -8.86 -15.23
CA TRP A 38 -6.54 -8.76 -15.11
C TRP A 38 -7.13 -7.61 -15.94
N ALA A 39 -6.31 -6.70 -16.46
CA ALA A 39 -6.73 -5.66 -17.40
C ALA A 39 -5.63 -5.30 -18.39
N ALA A 40 -6.03 -4.86 -19.58
CA ALA A 40 -5.15 -4.35 -20.62
C ALA A 40 -5.84 -3.21 -21.35
N LYS A 41 -5.08 -2.15 -21.65
CA LYS A 41 -5.57 -1.00 -22.38
C LYS A 41 -4.56 -0.58 -23.44
N LYS A 42 -5.04 -0.40 -24.67
CA LYS A 42 -4.25 0.16 -25.76
C LYS A 42 -4.04 1.65 -25.51
N VAL A 43 -2.78 2.08 -25.56
CA VAL A 43 -2.36 3.48 -25.38
C VAL A 43 -1.41 3.86 -26.51
N ALA A 44 -1.15 5.16 -26.69
CA ALA A 44 -0.13 5.60 -27.64
C ALA A 44 1.26 5.12 -27.19
N SER A 45 2.15 4.79 -28.12
CA SER A 45 3.52 4.32 -27.82
C SER A 45 4.34 5.33 -27.02
N THR A 46 4.01 6.61 -27.10
CA THR A 46 4.64 7.69 -26.33
C THR A 46 4.08 7.83 -24.91
N THR A 47 3.10 7.01 -24.52
CA THR A 47 2.47 7.10 -23.19
C THR A 47 3.43 6.60 -22.12
N PRO A 48 3.90 7.46 -21.21
CA PRO A 48 4.81 7.02 -20.16
C PRO A 48 4.06 6.18 -19.14
N THR A 49 4.65 5.08 -18.69
CA THR A 49 4.11 4.24 -17.58
C THR A 49 4.31 4.90 -16.21
N ARG A 50 5.23 5.87 -16.13
CA ARG A 50 5.61 6.65 -14.95
C ARG A 50 5.91 8.07 -15.48
N PRO A 51 5.02 9.06 -15.34
CA PRO A 51 4.37 9.49 -14.09
C PRO A 51 2.93 8.98 -13.92
N VAL A 52 2.57 8.74 -12.66
CA VAL A 52 1.19 8.43 -12.24
C VAL A 52 0.64 9.62 -11.45
N ILE A 53 -0.68 9.76 -11.39
CA ILE A 53 -1.36 10.80 -10.61
C ILE A 53 -1.20 10.52 -9.12
N SER A 54 -1.45 9.28 -8.69
CA SER A 54 -1.26 8.85 -7.30
C SER A 54 -1.13 7.33 -7.18
N ARG A 55 -0.68 6.89 -6.01
CA ARG A 55 -0.74 5.49 -5.57
C ARG A 55 -1.43 5.41 -4.22
N LYS A 56 -2.25 4.39 -4.01
CA LYS A 56 -2.88 4.05 -2.72
C LYS A 56 -2.24 2.79 -2.16
N TYR A 57 -1.76 2.87 -0.93
CA TYR A 57 -1.28 1.72 -0.17
C TYR A 57 -2.15 1.49 1.04
N TYR A 58 -2.43 0.22 1.32
CA TYR A 58 -2.86 -0.22 2.63
C TYR A 58 -1.67 -0.83 3.36
N TYR A 59 -1.58 -0.55 4.66
CA TYR A 59 -0.62 -1.18 5.55
C TYR A 59 -1.32 -1.73 6.79
N ARG A 60 -1.29 -3.05 6.99
CA ARG A 60 -1.81 -3.70 8.20
C ARG A 60 -0.78 -3.56 9.32
N CYS A 61 -0.99 -2.62 10.24
CA CYS A 61 -0.04 -2.31 11.31
C CYS A 61 0.02 -3.40 12.39
N GLU A 62 -0.98 -4.27 12.50
CA GLU A 62 -1.00 -5.40 13.45
C GLU A 62 0.18 -6.38 13.30
N VAL A 63 0.85 -6.36 12.13
CA VAL A 63 2.09 -7.12 11.89
C VAL A 63 3.28 -6.55 12.65
N ILE A 64 3.17 -5.32 13.16
CA ILE A 64 4.18 -4.66 13.98
C ILE A 64 3.92 -5.09 15.42
N LYS A 65 4.95 -5.68 16.04
CA LYS A 65 4.86 -6.32 17.35
C LYS A 65 4.32 -5.41 18.47
N SER A 66 4.60 -4.11 18.40
CA SER A 66 4.17 -3.10 19.37
C SER A 66 2.77 -2.53 19.11
N TRP A 67 2.06 -2.98 18.07
CA TRP A 67 0.68 -2.57 17.85
C TRP A 67 -0.20 -3.00 19.04
N PRO A 68 -0.90 -2.06 19.70
CA PRO A 68 -1.66 -2.37 20.90
C PRO A 68 -2.96 -3.12 20.58
N GLU A 69 -3.46 -3.89 21.55
CA GLU A 69 -4.74 -4.62 21.42
C GLU A 69 -5.93 -3.67 21.29
N ASN A 70 -5.88 -2.54 22.02
CA ASN A 70 -6.87 -1.49 21.98
C ASN A 70 -6.21 -0.23 21.42
N VAL A 71 -6.63 0.18 20.24
CA VAL A 71 -6.16 1.39 19.57
C VAL A 71 -7.24 2.46 19.70
N ASP A 72 -6.87 3.61 20.24
CA ASP A 72 -7.71 4.80 20.19
C ASP A 72 -7.75 5.33 18.75
N VAL A 73 -8.94 5.28 18.13
CA VAL A 73 -9.18 5.70 16.74
C VAL A 73 -8.89 7.19 16.56
N ASP A 74 -9.15 8.03 17.57
CA ASP A 74 -8.93 9.47 17.48
C ASP A 74 -7.43 9.78 17.48
N ILE A 75 -6.66 9.08 18.33
CA ILE A 75 -5.19 9.20 18.33
C ILE A 75 -4.62 8.70 17.01
N LEU A 76 -5.07 7.54 16.52
CA LEU A 76 -4.64 7.01 15.22
C LEU A 76 -4.95 7.99 14.07
N THR A 77 -6.16 8.58 14.08
CA THR A 77 -6.59 9.57 13.08
C THR A 77 -5.68 10.79 13.12
N LYS A 78 -5.44 11.37 14.30
CA LYS A 78 -4.54 12.53 14.47
C LYS A 78 -3.12 12.21 14.00
N ALA A 79 -2.60 11.03 14.32
CA ALA A 79 -1.27 10.60 13.88
C ALA A 79 -1.18 10.48 12.34
N CYS A 80 -2.24 9.98 11.70
CA CYS A 80 -2.30 9.91 10.24
C CYS A 80 -2.27 11.31 9.59
N GLN A 81 -3.02 12.27 10.15
CA GLN A 81 -3.13 13.62 9.60
C GLN A 81 -1.82 14.41 9.61
N ILE A 82 -0.90 14.12 10.52
CA ILE A 82 0.45 14.74 10.55
C ILE A 82 1.18 14.57 9.21
N PHE A 83 0.95 13.45 8.51
CA PHE A 83 1.64 13.18 7.25
C PHE A 83 0.99 13.80 6.02
N VAL A 84 -0.24 14.32 6.13
CA VAL A 84 -0.97 14.89 4.98
C VAL A 84 -0.33 16.22 4.59
N GLY A 85 -0.20 16.45 3.28
CA GLY A 85 0.48 17.63 2.73
C GLY A 85 1.82 17.30 2.10
N THR A 86 2.67 18.32 1.94
CA THR A 86 3.99 18.20 1.31
C THR A 86 5.08 18.39 2.34
N HIS A 87 5.87 17.34 2.56
CA HIS A 87 6.86 17.28 3.62
C HIS A 87 8.16 16.66 3.12
N ASP A 88 9.26 16.93 3.83
CA ASP A 88 10.51 16.20 3.71
C ASP A 88 10.43 14.91 4.54
N PHE A 89 10.48 13.75 3.88
CA PHE A 89 10.36 12.44 4.52
C PHE A 89 11.71 11.79 4.83
N THR A 90 12.79 12.55 5.00
CA THR A 90 14.14 12.01 5.29
C THR A 90 14.13 11.04 6.48
N ASN A 91 13.52 11.42 7.62
CA ASN A 91 13.39 10.56 8.81
C ASN A 91 12.47 9.34 8.61
N LEU A 92 11.67 9.34 7.55
CA LEU A 92 10.66 8.33 7.26
C LEU A 92 10.93 7.58 5.96
N CYS A 93 12.15 7.58 5.44
CA CYS A 93 12.48 6.78 4.26
C CYS A 93 13.86 6.13 4.38
N ARG A 94 14.18 5.29 3.40
CA ARG A 94 15.58 5.03 3.04
C ARG A 94 15.88 5.92 1.85
N LEU A 95 16.60 7.02 2.09
CA LEU A 95 16.93 7.95 1.03
C LEU A 95 17.96 7.32 0.10
N GLU A 96 17.62 7.26 -1.18
CA GLU A 96 18.56 6.87 -2.23
C GLU A 96 19.38 8.09 -2.66
N GLU A 97 20.61 7.86 -3.08
CA GLU A 97 21.53 8.93 -3.50
C GLU A 97 20.91 9.80 -4.61
N GLY A 98 21.01 11.13 -4.45
CA GLY A 98 20.48 12.10 -5.42
C GLY A 98 18.95 12.21 -5.50
N LYS A 99 18.18 11.51 -4.65
CA LYS A 99 16.72 11.67 -4.61
C LYS A 99 16.31 12.84 -3.72
N ASN A 100 15.39 13.66 -4.22
CA ASN A 100 14.68 14.63 -3.39
C ASN A 100 13.77 13.87 -2.39
N PRO A 101 13.88 14.09 -1.06
CA PRO A 101 13.05 13.45 -0.04
C PRO A 101 11.65 14.07 0.12
N THR A 102 11.36 15.17 -0.59
CA THR A 102 10.07 15.85 -0.51
C THR A 102 8.99 15.04 -1.21
N ARG A 103 7.88 14.73 -0.53
CA ARG A 103 6.73 14.03 -1.11
C ARG A 103 5.42 14.69 -0.69
N THR A 104 4.41 14.57 -1.56
CA THR A 104 3.04 15.04 -1.28
C THR A 104 2.14 13.85 -1.00
N VAL A 105 1.73 13.70 0.27
CA VAL A 105 0.68 12.78 0.70
C VAL A 105 -0.66 13.50 0.56
N ILE A 106 -1.57 12.89 -0.20
CA ILE A 106 -2.90 13.40 -0.51
C ILE A 106 -3.87 13.06 0.63
N SER A 107 -3.82 11.83 1.13
CA SER A 107 -4.57 11.40 2.31
C SER A 107 -3.81 10.33 3.08
N CYS A 108 -4.09 10.26 4.38
CA CYS A 108 -3.59 9.24 5.29
C CYS A 108 -4.69 9.02 6.32
N ASP A 109 -5.27 7.82 6.34
CA ASP A 109 -6.49 7.53 7.07
C ASP A 109 -6.35 6.20 7.84
N PRO A 110 -6.99 6.05 9.01
CA PRO A 110 -7.08 4.75 9.68
C PRO A 110 -7.67 3.68 8.75
N TRP A 111 -7.03 2.52 8.68
CA TRP A 111 -7.63 1.33 8.06
C TRP A 111 -8.38 0.57 9.14
N LEU A 112 -9.70 0.59 9.04
CA LEU A 112 -10.60 -0.17 9.90
C LEU A 112 -11.04 -1.45 9.18
N ASP A 113 -11.20 -2.54 9.93
CA ASP A 113 -11.82 -3.76 9.39
C ASP A 113 -13.35 -3.66 9.32
N SER A 114 -14.02 -4.75 8.92
CA SER A 114 -15.47 -4.81 8.76
C SER A 114 -16.25 -4.58 10.07
N ASP A 115 -15.60 -4.74 11.22
CA ASP A 115 -16.19 -4.54 12.54
C ASP A 115 -15.77 -3.18 13.15
N ASN A 116 -15.26 -2.26 12.31
CA ASN A 116 -14.73 -0.94 12.69
C ASN A 116 -13.51 -0.98 13.63
N ARG A 117 -12.79 -2.11 13.70
CA ARG A 117 -11.58 -2.19 14.51
C ARG A 117 -10.37 -1.65 13.74
N PRO A 118 -9.51 -0.83 14.38
CA PRO A 118 -8.27 -0.37 13.75
C PRO A 118 -7.29 -1.51 13.50
N ILE A 119 -6.93 -1.70 12.23
CA ILE A 119 -5.96 -2.71 11.80
C ILE A 119 -4.71 -2.09 11.13
N GLY A 120 -4.76 -0.80 10.79
CA GLY A 120 -3.58 -0.11 10.27
C GLY A 120 -3.91 1.22 9.61
N ILE A 121 -3.29 1.48 8.45
CA ILE A 121 -3.41 2.76 7.73
C ILE A 121 -3.63 2.57 6.23
N CYS A 122 -4.32 3.53 5.62
CA CYS A 122 -4.45 3.73 4.18
C CYS A 122 -3.78 5.05 3.79
N VAL A 123 -2.84 5.01 2.85
CA VAL A 123 -2.07 6.20 2.43
C VAL A 123 -2.15 6.41 0.93
N VAL A 124 -2.55 7.61 0.51
CA VAL A 124 -2.57 8.04 -0.88
C VAL A 124 -1.54 9.14 -1.08
N ALA A 125 -0.62 8.99 -2.03
CA ALA A 125 0.38 10.03 -2.35
C ALA A 125 0.68 10.09 -3.85
N LYS A 126 1.23 11.22 -4.31
CA LYS A 126 1.69 11.38 -5.71
C LYS A 126 2.82 10.42 -6.05
N SER A 127 3.71 10.20 -5.09
CA SER A 127 4.81 9.25 -5.15
C SER A 127 5.28 8.90 -3.75
N PHE A 128 6.04 7.81 -3.63
CA PHE A 128 6.62 7.36 -2.37
C PHE A 128 8.13 7.17 -2.53
N LEU A 129 8.88 7.37 -1.46
CA LEU A 129 10.28 7.00 -1.32
C LEU A 129 10.41 5.54 -0.89
N TRP A 130 11.63 5.01 -1.00
CA TRP A 130 11.90 3.66 -0.53
C TRP A 130 11.63 3.55 0.98
N ASN A 131 10.92 2.49 1.38
CA ASN A 131 10.44 2.22 2.74
C ASN A 131 9.48 3.25 3.36
N GLN A 132 9.02 4.27 2.63
CA GLN A 132 8.26 5.38 3.21
C GLN A 132 7.02 4.92 4.00
N VAL A 133 6.11 4.18 3.36
CA VAL A 133 4.87 3.71 4.00
C VAL A 133 5.15 2.82 5.21
N ARG A 134 6.19 1.98 5.15
CA ARG A 134 6.57 1.07 6.25
C ARG A 134 7.12 1.81 7.46
N ARG A 135 7.85 2.91 7.23
CA ARG A 135 8.34 3.79 8.30
C ARG A 135 7.22 4.67 8.86
N MET A 136 6.33 5.20 8.02
CA MET A 136 5.11 5.89 8.47
C MET A 136 4.26 5.00 9.38
N ALA A 137 4.03 3.74 9.00
CA ALA A 137 3.30 2.78 9.82
C ALA A 137 3.99 2.49 11.17
N SER A 138 5.33 2.38 11.18
CA SER A 138 6.12 2.20 12.40
C SER A 138 5.99 3.41 13.33
N ALA A 139 6.10 4.62 12.77
CA ALA A 139 5.98 5.87 13.48
C ALA A 139 4.59 6.04 14.12
N ILE A 140 3.53 5.76 13.37
CA ILE A 140 2.16 5.76 13.90
C ILE A 140 1.99 4.70 14.99
N THR A 141 2.58 3.52 14.81
CA THR A 141 2.50 2.45 15.82
C THR A 141 3.11 2.88 17.15
N GLY A 142 4.23 3.59 17.14
CA GLY A 142 4.84 4.14 18.36
C GLY A 142 3.98 5.19 19.07
N VAL A 143 3.22 5.99 18.31
CA VAL A 143 2.24 6.93 18.91
C VAL A 143 1.10 6.17 19.58
N VAL A 144 0.45 5.26 18.86
CA VAL A 144 -0.74 4.57 19.39
C VAL A 144 -0.39 3.58 20.51
N SER A 145 0.84 3.07 20.56
CA SER A 145 1.34 2.25 21.66
C SER A 145 1.76 3.06 22.90
N GLY A 146 1.83 4.39 22.78
CA GLY A 146 2.27 5.28 23.85
C GLY A 146 3.78 5.35 24.05
N GLU A 147 4.58 4.90 23.08
CA GLU A 147 6.05 5.03 23.11
C GLU A 147 6.49 6.50 23.06
N TYR A 148 5.77 7.32 22.30
CA TYR A 148 5.91 8.76 22.22
C TYR A 148 4.56 9.39 21.84
N ASP A 149 4.46 10.72 21.93
CA ASP A 149 3.22 11.44 21.66
C ASP A 149 3.15 11.99 20.21
N LEU A 150 2.02 12.63 19.91
CA LEU A 150 1.76 13.26 18.60
C LEU A 150 2.72 14.42 18.31
N ASP A 151 3.17 15.15 19.34
CA ASP A 151 4.07 16.29 19.19
C ASP A 151 5.47 15.83 18.76
N PHE A 152 5.96 14.71 19.33
CA PHE A 152 7.18 14.06 18.88
C PHE A 152 7.10 13.67 17.39
N LEU A 153 5.99 13.04 16.98
CA LEU A 153 5.80 12.65 15.58
C LEU A 153 5.76 13.88 14.65
N ALA A 154 5.04 14.93 15.02
CA ALA A 154 4.98 16.18 14.25
C ALA A 154 6.39 16.80 14.08
N LYS A 155 7.14 16.93 15.18
CA LYS A 155 8.50 17.47 15.17
C LYS A 155 9.46 16.67 14.29
N SER A 156 9.26 15.35 14.17
CA SER A 156 10.09 14.49 13.31
C SER A 156 9.95 14.80 11.81
N ILE A 157 8.78 15.36 11.42
CA ILE A 157 8.48 15.80 10.07
C ILE A 157 8.91 17.25 9.85
N GLU A 158 8.67 18.12 10.85
CA GLU A 158 9.00 19.54 10.79
C GLU A 158 10.51 19.80 10.82
N ASN A 159 11.29 18.91 11.44
CA ASN A 159 12.73 19.03 11.60
C ASN A 159 13.48 17.87 10.93
N PRO A 160 13.44 17.75 9.59
CA PRO A 160 14.01 16.61 8.85
C PRO A 160 15.54 16.50 8.98
N ASN A 161 16.21 17.57 9.40
CA ASN A 161 17.66 17.61 9.61
C ASN A 161 18.10 17.02 10.95
N ILE A 162 17.17 16.76 11.87
CA ILE A 162 17.44 16.08 13.14
C ILE A 162 17.14 14.60 12.92
N PRO A 163 18.14 13.71 12.87
CA PRO A 163 17.92 12.30 12.56
C PRO A 163 17.13 11.61 13.68
N ILE A 164 16.02 11.00 13.31
CA ILE A 164 15.17 10.21 14.23
C ILE A 164 14.82 8.90 13.54
N ASP A 165 15.09 7.77 14.20
CA ASP A 165 14.66 6.45 13.72
C ASP A 165 13.47 5.94 14.54
N MET A 166 12.28 5.97 13.94
CA MET A 166 11.04 5.43 14.52
C MET A 166 10.79 3.98 14.09
N GLY A 167 11.83 3.29 13.60
CA GLY A 167 11.76 1.91 13.13
C GLY A 167 11.13 1.77 11.74
N MET A 168 10.93 0.51 11.35
CA MET A 168 10.40 0.15 10.05
C MET A 168 9.52 -1.10 10.18
N GLY A 169 8.26 -0.98 9.79
CA GLY A 169 7.34 -2.11 9.75
C GLY A 169 7.77 -3.20 8.76
N SER A 170 7.30 -4.43 8.95
CA SER A 170 7.52 -5.55 8.01
C SER A 170 6.99 -5.25 6.61
N SER A 171 7.56 -5.83 5.56
CA SER A 171 6.96 -5.75 4.21
C SER A 171 5.63 -6.50 4.10
N ARG A 172 5.38 -7.46 4.99
CA ARG A 172 4.18 -8.32 5.01
C ARG A 172 2.87 -7.55 5.16
N GLY A 173 2.90 -6.40 5.84
CA GLY A 173 1.72 -5.56 6.03
C GLY A 173 1.35 -4.71 4.81
N LEU A 174 2.25 -4.57 3.82
CA LEU A 174 2.12 -3.57 2.76
C LEU A 174 1.45 -4.12 1.50
N ILE A 175 0.39 -3.47 1.03
CA ILE A 175 -0.27 -3.75 -0.26
C ILE A 175 -0.36 -2.46 -1.08
N LEU A 176 0.25 -2.46 -2.27
CA LEU A 176 -0.14 -1.48 -3.30
C LEU A 176 -1.51 -1.87 -3.84
N TRP A 177 -2.48 -0.98 -3.63
CA TRP A 177 -3.90 -1.24 -3.88
C TRP A 177 -4.40 -0.59 -5.17
N GLU A 178 -4.03 0.67 -5.37
CA GLU A 178 -4.41 1.45 -6.56
C GLU A 178 -3.23 2.22 -7.15
N ILE A 179 -3.23 2.35 -8.47
CA ILE A 179 -2.38 3.26 -9.21
C ILE A 179 -3.29 4.11 -10.10
N ASN A 180 -3.47 5.38 -9.76
CA ASN A 180 -4.23 6.30 -10.57
C ASN A 180 -3.33 6.83 -11.69
N HIS A 181 -3.66 6.51 -12.94
CA HIS A 181 -2.93 6.94 -14.12
C HIS A 181 -3.92 7.47 -15.16
N SER A 182 -3.64 8.64 -15.75
CA SER A 182 -4.54 9.31 -16.71
C SER A 182 -4.93 8.41 -17.88
N ALA A 183 -3.98 7.67 -18.42
CA ALA A 183 -4.22 6.75 -19.54
C ALA A 183 -5.12 5.54 -19.20
N LEU A 184 -5.43 5.26 -17.93
CA LEU A 184 -6.21 4.08 -17.53
C LEU A 184 -7.70 4.34 -17.36
N ASP A 185 -8.18 5.58 -17.48
CA ASP A 185 -9.60 5.96 -17.31
C ASP A 185 -10.26 5.31 -16.09
N GLY A 186 -9.54 5.21 -14.96
CA GLY A 186 -10.07 4.66 -13.71
C GLY A 186 -10.05 3.13 -13.59
N ILE A 187 -9.45 2.39 -14.52
CA ILE A 187 -9.27 0.92 -14.37
C ILE A 187 -8.60 0.60 -13.03
N GLY A 188 -9.23 -0.29 -12.26
CA GLY A 188 -8.72 -0.76 -10.98
C GLY A 188 -8.93 0.21 -9.81
N MET A 189 -9.66 1.31 -9.99
CA MET A 189 -9.93 2.30 -8.95
C MET A 189 -11.22 2.02 -8.18
N GLY A 190 -11.27 2.44 -6.92
CA GLY A 190 -12.50 2.55 -6.14
C GLY A 190 -12.89 1.30 -5.34
N SER A 191 -12.14 0.20 -5.45
CA SER A 191 -12.38 -0.97 -4.61
C SER A 191 -11.86 -0.75 -3.19
N ILE A 192 -12.54 -1.36 -2.22
CA ILE A 192 -12.15 -1.34 -0.80
C ILE A 192 -11.72 -2.77 -0.44
N PRO A 193 -10.61 -2.96 0.31
CA PRO A 193 -10.21 -4.27 0.77
C PRO A 193 -11.30 -4.96 1.59
N ASP A 194 -11.66 -6.18 1.19
CA ASP A 194 -12.51 -7.05 2.00
C ASP A 194 -11.70 -7.69 3.13
N THR A 195 -11.87 -7.18 4.34
CA THR A 195 -11.14 -7.62 5.53
C THR A 195 -11.92 -8.58 6.41
N ARG A 196 -13.06 -9.12 5.97
CA ARG A 196 -13.93 -9.98 6.81
C ARG A 196 -13.22 -11.22 7.37
N ILE A 197 -12.18 -11.69 6.69
CA ILE A 197 -11.39 -12.85 7.09
C ILE A 197 -10.19 -12.50 7.99
N PHE A 198 -9.95 -11.22 8.29
CA PHE A 198 -8.78 -10.81 9.05
C PHE A 198 -8.94 -11.16 10.52
N SER A 199 -8.06 -12.04 11.03
CA SER A 199 -8.04 -12.40 12.44
C SER A 199 -7.37 -11.32 13.30
N LYS A 200 -7.69 -11.33 14.60
CA LYS A 200 -7.00 -10.49 15.60
C LYS A 200 -5.66 -11.13 15.99
N PRO A 201 -4.57 -10.37 16.14
CA PRO A 201 -3.33 -10.88 16.68
C PRO A 201 -3.54 -11.35 18.13
N PRO A 202 -2.90 -12.45 18.54
CA PRO A 202 -2.96 -12.90 19.93
C PRO A 202 -2.08 -12.03 20.84
N SER A 203 -2.50 -11.90 22.10
CA SER A 203 -1.79 -11.12 23.14
C SER A 203 -0.40 -11.65 23.47
N SER A 204 -0.20 -12.98 23.38
CA SER A 204 1.07 -13.61 23.73
C SER A 204 2.14 -13.44 22.64
N LEU A 205 3.38 -13.16 23.06
CA LEU A 205 4.54 -13.02 22.17
C LEU A 205 4.79 -14.24 21.28
N ARG A 206 4.62 -15.46 21.83
CA ARG A 206 4.76 -16.71 21.08
C ARG A 206 3.60 -16.88 20.10
N GLY A 207 2.38 -16.53 20.50
CA GLY A 207 1.21 -16.54 19.65
C GLY A 207 1.40 -15.62 18.44
N HIS A 208 1.94 -14.41 18.64
CA HIS A 208 2.11 -13.43 17.55
C HIS A 208 2.99 -13.99 16.43
N LYS A 209 4.10 -14.67 16.78
CA LYS A 209 4.96 -15.34 15.78
C LYS A 209 4.23 -16.39 14.95
N ASN A 210 3.36 -17.20 15.57
CA ASN A 210 2.58 -18.20 14.86
C ASN A 210 1.48 -17.54 14.01
N TRP A 211 0.82 -16.52 14.56
CA TRP A 211 -0.22 -15.74 13.88
C TRP A 211 0.31 -15.01 12.64
N MET A 212 1.58 -14.59 12.62
CA MET A 212 2.19 -14.00 11.43
C MET A 212 2.12 -14.91 10.18
N GLY A 213 2.08 -16.23 10.35
CA GLY A 213 1.83 -17.17 9.24
C GLY A 213 0.42 -17.04 8.69
N LEU A 214 -0.59 -17.03 9.58
CA LEU A 214 -1.99 -16.82 9.25
C LEU A 214 -2.23 -15.43 8.62
N CYS A 215 -1.66 -14.37 9.20
CA CYS A 215 -1.75 -13.02 8.66
C CYS A 215 -1.24 -12.93 7.21
N ASN A 216 -0.18 -13.65 6.86
CA ASN A 216 0.29 -13.68 5.46
C ASN A 216 -0.73 -14.35 4.54
N LEU A 217 -1.34 -15.46 4.97
CA LEU A 217 -2.37 -16.15 4.20
C LEU A 217 -3.61 -15.27 4.02
N GLU A 218 -4.03 -14.54 5.05
CA GLU A 218 -5.13 -13.57 4.97
C GLU A 218 -4.85 -12.44 3.99
N MET A 219 -3.65 -11.85 4.04
CA MET A 219 -3.22 -10.79 3.12
C MET A 219 -3.14 -11.27 1.67
N SER A 220 -2.64 -12.50 1.44
CA SER A 220 -2.64 -13.13 0.12
C SER A 220 -4.06 -13.45 -0.36
N THR A 221 -4.92 -13.95 0.53
CA THR A 221 -6.31 -14.27 0.22
C THR A 221 -7.07 -13.01 -0.18
N LEU A 222 -6.85 -11.88 0.51
CA LEU A 222 -7.41 -10.59 0.12
C LEU A 222 -7.04 -10.23 -1.32
N VAL A 223 -5.76 -10.30 -1.68
CA VAL A 223 -5.29 -9.96 -3.03
C VAL A 223 -5.82 -10.94 -4.08
N ASN A 224 -5.78 -12.23 -3.80
CA ASN A 224 -6.26 -13.25 -4.73
C ASN A 224 -7.78 -13.18 -4.94
N SER A 225 -8.56 -12.90 -3.89
CA SER A 225 -10.01 -12.75 -3.99
C SER A 225 -10.38 -11.54 -4.85
N GLU A 226 -9.62 -10.45 -4.74
CA GLU A 226 -9.76 -9.30 -5.65
C GLU A 226 -9.48 -9.73 -7.09
N TRP A 227 -8.39 -10.45 -7.35
CA TRP A 227 -8.05 -10.92 -8.70
C TRP A 227 -9.15 -11.79 -9.29
N ILE A 228 -9.63 -12.80 -8.54
CA ILE A 228 -10.73 -13.70 -8.95
C ILE A 228 -11.97 -12.89 -9.35
N ARG A 229 -12.31 -11.85 -8.59
CA ARG A 229 -13.44 -10.97 -8.90
C ARG A 229 -13.21 -10.15 -10.17
N GLU A 230 -12.03 -9.55 -10.34
CA GLU A 230 -11.71 -8.73 -11.52
C GLU A 230 -11.67 -9.55 -12.82
N ILE A 231 -11.23 -10.81 -12.75
CA ILE A 231 -11.18 -11.72 -13.92
C ILE A 231 -12.48 -12.50 -14.14
N GLY A 232 -13.50 -12.32 -13.30
CA GLY A 232 -14.82 -12.95 -13.44
C GLY A 232 -14.82 -14.46 -13.20
N LEU A 233 -13.99 -14.95 -12.28
CA LEU A 233 -13.99 -16.36 -11.85
C LEU A 233 -14.86 -16.62 -10.61
N SER A 234 -15.57 -15.60 -10.10
CA SER A 234 -16.48 -15.66 -8.95
C SER A 234 -17.94 -15.86 -9.32
#